data_AF-A0A7H8TKZ1-F1
#
_entry.id   AF-A0A7H8TKZ1-F1
#
_cell.length_a   1.000
_cell.length_b   1.000
_cell.length_c   1.000
_cell.angle_alpha   90.00
_cell.angle_beta   90.00
_cell.angle_gamma   90.00
#
_symmetry.space_group_name_H-M   'P 1'
#
loop_
_entity.id
_entity.type
_entity.pdbx_description
1 polymer ?
#
loop_
_entity_poly.entity_id
_entity_poly.type
_entity_poly.pdbx_seq_one_letter_code
_entity_poly.pdbx_strand_id
1 'polypeptide(L)'
;MTETDSDGIRSSRRSRQEGPDPAAVDLRRVGANPDFWFPVALSRKVRRGRVIATTFAGERIALYRGKSGTVHALEDRCAHRQVPLSMGVVEGDVLRCCYHAWAYRGDGRISQIPYLSKGDGRPPRGVRGYPVREAYGMVFVFPGDPQKAPDVPMPLLPAFASPRYRTMTFSRTVHCHYSFMHENLLDMNHQFLHRGVVGKLHPELLGYETSARSVEARYLFTHTGGKRNRGAGLLAAEGLSGRDSADVMTIRTEYPYQTLDLVPENADHPAFRLWAVYVPEDAEQRTCHAYGLLMIEKPGIPGALHLAWPLIRRFTERVFAEDRTAVEAEQRAWDEQGEDRNHEIFPLILDVRDVLRSNGVPLRPRPTACARADGDLSRPATDHCATD
;
A
#
# COMPACT_ATOMS: atom_id res chain seq x y z
N MET A 1 -52.18 19.18 -27.46
CA MET A 1 -51.20 20.11 -26.87
C MET A 1 -51.43 20.06 -25.37
N THR A 2 -50.62 19.41 -24.55
CA THR A 2 -49.17 19.22 -24.59
C THR A 2 -48.81 17.93 -23.83
N GLU A 3 -48.00 17.07 -24.47
CA GLU A 3 -47.29 15.96 -23.83
C GLU A 3 -46.22 16.51 -22.89
N THR A 4 -46.12 15.92 -21.71
CA THR A 4 -45.04 16.12 -20.73
C THR A 4 -43.84 15.28 -21.12
N ASP A 5 -42.73 15.95 -21.37
CA ASP A 5 -41.43 15.39 -21.72
C ASP A 5 -40.77 14.75 -20.50
N SER A 6 -40.35 13.51 -20.65
CA SER A 6 -39.60 12.73 -19.67
C SER A 6 -38.11 12.84 -19.98
N ASP A 7 -37.40 13.69 -19.23
CA ASP A 7 -35.95 13.85 -19.37
C ASP A 7 -35.21 12.67 -18.73
N GLY A 8 -34.82 11.73 -19.60
CA GLY A 8 -33.91 10.63 -19.28
C GLY A 8 -32.47 11.12 -19.13
N ILE A 9 -31.87 10.84 -17.98
CA ILE A 9 -30.44 11.02 -17.71
C ILE A 9 -29.65 10.08 -18.66
N ARG A 10 -29.11 10.64 -19.74
CA ARG A 10 -28.17 9.93 -20.64
C ARG A 10 -26.78 9.91 -20.01
N SER A 11 -26.37 8.73 -19.52
CA SER A 11 -24.97 8.40 -19.23
C SER A 11 -24.14 8.54 -20.51
N SER A 12 -23.19 9.48 -20.55
CA SER A 12 -22.25 9.62 -21.66
C SER A 12 -21.18 8.53 -21.58
N ARG A 13 -21.47 7.33 -22.09
CA ARG A 13 -20.44 6.33 -22.40
C ARG A 13 -19.53 6.91 -23.49
N ARG A 14 -18.28 7.23 -23.16
CA ARG A 14 -17.23 7.36 -24.18
C ARG A 14 -17.12 6.01 -24.89
N SER A 15 -17.23 6.00 -26.21
CA SER A 15 -16.91 4.82 -27.02
C SER A 15 -15.41 4.54 -26.90
N ARG A 16 -15.02 3.58 -26.06
CA ARG A 16 -13.66 3.02 -26.07
C ARG A 16 -13.51 2.14 -27.31
N GLN A 17 -12.36 2.25 -27.99
CA GLN A 17 -11.94 1.24 -28.96
C GLN A 17 -11.85 -0.11 -28.24
N GLU A 18 -12.48 -1.14 -28.82
CA GLU A 18 -12.49 -2.49 -28.27
C GLU A 18 -11.15 -3.17 -28.53
N GLY A 19 -10.35 -3.30 -27.47
CA GLY A 19 -9.09 -4.03 -27.42
C GLY A 19 -8.08 -3.37 -26.48
N PRO A 20 -7.25 -4.14 -25.75
CA PRO A 20 -6.11 -3.55 -25.04
C PRO A 20 -5.20 -2.84 -26.06
N ASP A 21 -4.86 -1.58 -25.80
CA ASP A 21 -3.88 -0.86 -26.62
C ASP A 21 -2.55 -1.63 -26.56
N PRO A 22 -2.05 -2.20 -27.66
CA PRO A 22 -0.78 -2.93 -27.66
C PRO A 22 0.43 -2.03 -27.34
N ALA A 23 0.25 -0.70 -27.31
CA ALA A 23 1.24 0.25 -26.83
C ALA A 23 1.11 0.61 -25.33
N ALA A 24 0.10 0.09 -24.62
CA ALA A 24 -0.07 0.34 -23.20
C ALA A 24 1.08 -0.27 -22.41
N VAL A 25 1.72 0.56 -21.58
CA VAL A 25 2.80 0.12 -20.68
C VAL A 25 2.27 -0.99 -19.76
N ASP A 26 3.01 -2.10 -19.69
CA ASP A 26 2.77 -3.18 -18.73
C ASP A 26 2.64 -2.57 -17.32
N LEU A 27 1.49 -2.77 -16.69
CA LEU A 27 1.18 -2.18 -15.39
C LEU A 27 2.16 -2.66 -14.31
N ARG A 28 2.66 -3.89 -14.39
CA ARG A 28 3.64 -4.43 -13.44
C ARG A 28 5.02 -3.78 -13.57
N ARG A 29 5.21 -2.93 -14.59
CA ARG A 29 6.41 -2.10 -14.80
C ARG A 29 6.20 -0.64 -14.39
N VAL A 30 5.02 -0.30 -13.89
CA VAL A 30 4.69 1.02 -13.35
C VAL A 30 4.75 0.93 -11.84
N GLY A 31 5.75 1.57 -11.23
CA GLY A 31 5.91 1.63 -9.79
C GLY A 31 4.99 2.64 -9.11
N ALA A 32 4.81 2.47 -7.80
CA ALA A 32 4.07 3.42 -6.99
C ALA A 32 4.75 4.81 -7.02
N ASN A 33 3.98 5.82 -7.40
CA ASN A 33 4.38 7.22 -7.34
C ASN A 33 4.73 7.65 -5.91
N PRO A 34 5.97 8.10 -5.66
CA PRO A 34 6.44 8.45 -4.32
C PRO A 34 5.87 9.79 -3.81
N ASP A 35 5.21 10.59 -4.66
CA ASP A 35 4.62 11.88 -4.27
C ASP A 35 3.26 11.72 -3.54
N PHE A 36 3.14 10.69 -2.69
CA PHE A 36 1.99 10.41 -1.85
C PHE A 36 2.42 9.99 -0.44
N TRP A 37 1.48 10.00 0.50
CA TRP A 37 1.71 9.57 1.88
C TRP A 37 1.57 8.05 2.01
N PHE A 38 2.63 7.36 2.40
CA PHE A 38 2.61 5.91 2.61
C PHE A 38 2.93 5.55 4.05
N PRO A 39 2.13 4.68 4.69
CA PRO A 39 2.50 4.12 5.98
C PRO A 39 3.70 3.19 5.80
N VAL A 40 4.74 3.38 6.60
CA VAL A 40 5.98 2.56 6.53
C VAL A 40 6.25 1.80 7.82
N ALA A 41 5.47 2.07 8.87
CA ALA A 41 5.47 1.31 10.11
C ALA A 41 4.17 1.55 10.90
N LEU A 42 3.84 0.61 11.78
CA LEU A 42 2.89 0.88 12.87
C LEU A 42 3.58 1.77 13.91
N SER A 43 2.91 2.84 14.36
CA SER A 43 3.47 3.83 15.30
C SER A 43 4.04 3.19 16.58
N ARG A 44 3.34 2.18 17.11
CA ARG A 44 3.79 1.41 18.29
C ARG A 44 5.10 0.62 18.10
N LYS A 45 5.53 0.35 16.86
CA LYS A 45 6.82 -0.29 16.57
C LYS A 45 7.99 0.70 16.72
N VAL A 46 7.75 1.99 16.48
CA VAL A 46 8.77 3.05 16.66
C VAL A 46 8.69 3.56 18.10
N ARG A 47 9.32 2.84 19.03
CA ARG A 47 9.33 3.22 20.45
C ARG A 47 10.26 4.42 20.69
N ARG A 48 9.95 5.24 21.70
CA ARG A 48 10.82 6.35 22.13
C ARG A 48 12.24 5.85 22.42
N GLY A 49 13.24 6.55 21.91
CA GLY A 49 14.65 6.20 22.07
C GLY A 49 15.13 5.03 21.21
N ARG A 50 14.29 4.52 20.30
CA ARG A 50 14.63 3.40 19.41
C ARG A 50 14.62 3.83 17.95
N VAL A 51 15.43 3.15 17.17
CA VAL A 51 15.47 3.23 15.71
C VAL A 51 14.98 1.90 15.15
N ILE A 52 14.23 1.95 14.05
CA ILE A 52 13.90 0.77 13.24
C ILE A 52 14.21 1.05 11.77
N ALA A 53 14.57 0.02 11.02
CA ALA A 53 14.69 0.07 9.57
C ALA A 53 13.34 -0.25 8.91
N THR A 54 13.06 0.42 7.81
CA THR A 54 11.97 0.12 6.87
C THR A 54 12.42 0.47 5.46
N THR A 55 11.60 0.20 4.45
CA THR A 55 11.90 0.53 3.06
C THR A 55 10.68 1.11 2.35
N PHE A 56 10.95 1.87 1.28
CA PHE A 56 9.95 2.24 0.29
C PHE A 56 10.60 2.10 -1.10
N ALA A 57 10.04 1.23 -1.95
CA ALA A 57 10.53 0.99 -3.31
C ALA A 57 12.07 0.79 -3.39
N GLY A 58 12.63 0.03 -2.45
CA GLY A 58 14.08 -0.21 -2.33
C GLY A 58 14.90 0.89 -1.65
N GLU A 59 14.34 2.07 -1.40
CA GLU A 59 14.99 3.09 -0.57
C GLU A 59 14.93 2.69 0.90
N ARG A 60 16.08 2.55 1.56
CA ARG A 60 16.16 2.22 2.98
C ARG A 60 15.93 3.45 3.85
N ILE A 61 15.06 3.34 4.84
CA ILE A 61 14.62 4.44 5.71
C ILE A 61 14.83 4.03 7.18
N ALA A 62 15.51 4.88 7.94
CA ALA A 62 15.65 4.78 9.38
C ALA A 62 14.56 5.63 10.05
N LEU A 63 13.64 4.97 10.76
CA LEU A 63 12.63 5.64 11.59
C LEU A 63 13.11 5.69 13.02
N TYR A 64 13.09 6.86 13.66
CA TYR A 64 13.40 6.99 15.08
C TYR A 64 12.43 7.91 15.79
N ARG A 65 12.18 7.64 17.08
CA ARG A 65 11.37 8.51 17.93
C ARG A 65 12.23 9.18 18.99
N GLY A 66 12.33 10.50 18.92
CA GLY A 66 13.10 11.32 19.85
C GLY A 66 12.48 11.40 21.24
N LYS A 67 13.21 12.02 22.17
CA LYS A 67 12.77 12.31 23.55
C LYS A 67 11.54 13.23 23.58
N SER A 68 11.36 14.11 22.61
CA SER A 68 10.13 14.89 22.42
C SER A 68 8.90 14.01 22.20
N GLY A 69 9.08 12.80 21.67
CA GLY A 69 7.99 11.91 21.24
C GLY A 69 7.70 11.98 19.74
N THR A 70 8.31 12.92 19.01
CA THR A 70 8.17 13.05 17.56
C THR A 70 8.92 11.93 16.82
N VAL A 71 8.29 11.38 15.78
CA VAL A 71 8.95 10.45 14.84
C VAL A 71 9.61 11.20 13.71
N HIS A 72 10.81 10.78 13.36
CA HIS A 72 11.57 11.27 12.23
C HIS A 72 11.96 10.10 11.31
N ALA A 73 12.10 10.39 10.02
CA ALA A 73 12.47 9.43 9.00
C ALA A 73 13.67 9.98 8.21
N LEU A 74 14.77 9.24 8.22
CA LEU A 74 16.00 9.59 7.51
C LEU A 74 16.36 8.48 6.53
N GLU A 75 17.11 8.81 5.48
CA GLU A 75 17.77 7.81 4.66
C GLU A 75 18.66 6.93 5.54
N ASP A 76 18.53 5.61 5.42
CA ASP A 76 19.24 4.63 6.26
C ASP A 76 20.69 4.39 5.77
N ARG A 77 21.45 5.48 5.68
CA ARG A 77 22.83 5.49 5.21
C ARG A 77 23.58 6.66 5.83
N CYS A 78 24.52 6.38 6.72
CA CYS A 78 25.41 7.41 7.26
C CYS A 78 26.19 8.11 6.14
N ALA A 79 26.15 9.44 6.11
CA ALA A 79 26.88 10.26 5.14
C ALA A 79 28.41 10.10 5.19
N HIS A 80 28.98 9.53 6.26
CA HIS A 80 30.42 9.32 6.40
C HIS A 80 30.90 8.06 5.66
N ARG A 81 30.41 6.87 6.08
CA ARG A 81 30.84 5.56 5.55
C ARG A 81 29.70 4.60 5.28
N GLN A 82 28.52 5.14 5.01
CA GLN A 82 27.33 4.41 4.54
C GLN A 82 26.74 3.36 5.49
N VAL A 83 27.29 3.22 6.71
CA VAL A 83 26.72 2.37 7.77
C VAL A 83 25.25 2.74 7.99
N PRO A 84 24.34 1.76 8.07
CA PRO A 84 22.92 2.03 8.33
C PRO A 84 22.72 2.85 9.61
N LEU A 85 21.98 3.95 9.52
CA LEU A 85 21.60 4.76 10.67
C LEU A 85 20.61 4.03 11.59
N SER A 86 19.91 3.01 11.08
CA SER A 86 19.06 2.10 11.83
C SER A 86 19.80 1.29 12.89
N MET A 87 21.13 1.15 12.75
CA MET A 87 22.01 0.57 13.78
C MET A 87 22.45 1.60 14.84
N GLY A 88 22.05 2.87 14.67
CA GLY A 88 22.43 3.98 15.54
C GLY A 88 21.70 4.03 16.88
N VAL A 89 21.98 5.09 17.63
CA VAL A 89 21.40 5.35 18.95
C VAL A 89 20.68 6.70 18.93
N VAL A 90 19.50 6.76 19.56
CA VAL A 90 18.76 8.01 19.72
C VAL A 90 19.20 8.69 21.03
N GLU A 91 19.69 9.91 20.94
CA GLU A 91 20.04 10.74 22.09
C GLU A 91 19.27 12.06 22.03
N GLY A 92 18.40 12.30 23.02
CA GLY A 92 17.46 13.42 22.92
C GLY A 92 16.59 13.28 21.66
N ASP A 93 16.64 14.25 20.75
CA ASP A 93 15.92 14.23 19.47
C ASP A 93 16.84 14.04 18.25
N VAL A 94 18.08 13.61 18.47
CA VAL A 94 19.05 13.32 17.40
C VAL A 94 19.34 11.82 17.28
N LEU A 95 19.61 11.39 16.06
CA LEU A 95 20.08 10.04 15.76
C LEU A 95 21.60 10.06 15.58
N ARG A 96 22.34 9.30 16.40
CA ARG A 96 23.78 9.12 16.26
C ARG A 96 24.11 7.84 15.52
N CYS A 97 24.94 7.96 14.48
CA CYS A 97 25.52 6.79 13.82
C CYS A 97 26.38 5.99 14.82
N CYS A 98 26.21 4.67 14.85
CA CYS A 98 26.94 3.79 15.76
C CYS A 98 28.45 3.71 15.49
N TYR A 99 28.92 4.13 14.30
CA TYR A 99 30.32 3.97 13.95
C TYR A 99 31.21 5.09 14.51
N HIS A 100 30.94 6.34 14.13
CA HIS A 100 31.76 7.49 14.53
C HIS A 100 30.94 8.61 15.19
N ALA A 101 29.72 8.27 15.67
CA ALA A 101 28.84 9.14 16.44
C ALA A 101 28.48 10.50 15.78
N TRP A 102 28.51 10.55 14.44
CA TRP A 102 27.91 11.66 13.69
C TRP A 102 26.42 11.74 14.04
N ALA A 103 25.99 12.90 14.53
CA ALA A 103 24.63 13.13 14.97
C ALA A 103 23.81 13.80 13.87
N TYR A 104 22.62 13.28 13.63
CA TYR A 104 21.67 13.75 12.63
C TYR A 104 20.42 14.28 13.32
N ARG A 105 19.95 15.44 12.88
CA ARG A 105 18.63 15.98 13.26
C ARG A 105 17.54 15.29 12.44
N GLY A 106 16.28 15.51 12.82
CA GLY A 106 15.13 14.93 12.11
C GLY A 106 14.95 15.36 10.66
N ASP A 107 15.61 16.45 10.23
CA ASP A 107 15.67 16.91 8.83
C ASP A 107 16.86 16.32 8.05
N GLY A 108 17.63 15.42 8.66
CA GLY A 108 18.79 14.76 8.07
C GLY A 108 20.09 15.56 8.15
N ARG A 109 20.06 16.80 8.65
CA ARG A 109 21.27 17.62 8.79
C ARG A 109 22.15 17.12 9.93
N ILE A 110 23.46 17.17 9.72
CA ILE A 110 24.44 16.84 10.76
C ILE A 110 24.47 17.97 11.79
N SER A 111 24.17 17.65 13.05
CA SER A 111 24.23 18.58 14.18
C SER A 111 25.57 18.55 14.92
N GLN A 112 26.27 17.41 14.89
CA GLN A 112 27.54 17.24 15.60
C GLN A 112 28.41 16.17 14.95
N ILE A 113 29.70 16.47 14.82
CA ILE A 113 30.77 15.52 14.53
C ILE A 113 31.71 15.57 15.74
N PRO A 114 31.80 14.52 16.57
CA PRO A 114 32.45 14.61 17.88
C PRO A 114 33.92 15.08 17.88
N TYR A 115 34.63 14.80 16.80
CA TYR A 115 36.07 15.07 16.65
C TYR A 115 36.38 16.31 15.79
N LEU A 116 35.38 17.12 15.43
CA LEU A 116 35.58 18.42 14.81
C LEU A 116 35.21 19.52 15.79
N SER A 117 36.09 20.50 15.95
CA SER A 117 35.86 21.64 16.84
C SER A 117 34.87 22.62 16.20
N LYS A 118 34.21 23.41 17.03
CA LYS A 118 33.40 24.53 16.55
C LYS A 118 34.32 25.54 15.85
N GLY A 119 34.28 25.58 14.52
CA GLY A 119 35.10 26.50 13.71
C GLY A 119 35.87 25.84 12.58
N ASP A 120 36.08 24.52 12.64
CA ASP A 120 36.92 23.76 11.68
C ASP A 120 36.26 23.57 10.29
N GLY A 121 35.18 24.30 10.00
CA GLY A 121 34.41 24.23 8.76
C GLY A 121 32.94 23.84 8.97
N ARG A 122 32.12 24.08 7.95
CA ARG A 122 30.71 23.72 7.97
C ARG A 122 30.58 22.19 7.79
N PRO A 123 29.86 21.47 8.67
CA PRO A 123 29.64 20.04 8.47
C PRO A 123 28.91 19.79 7.13
N PRO A 124 29.13 18.63 6.48
CA PRO A 124 28.40 18.25 5.28
C PRO A 124 26.87 18.33 5.48
N ARG A 125 26.11 18.43 4.38
CA ARG A 125 24.64 18.58 4.45
C ARG A 125 23.94 17.44 5.20
N GLY A 126 24.54 16.26 5.28
CA GLY A 126 24.01 15.10 5.99
C GLY A 126 23.35 14.11 5.04
N VAL A 127 22.17 13.63 5.40
CA VAL A 127 21.40 12.62 4.66
C VAL A 127 20.04 13.18 4.27
N ARG A 128 19.31 12.47 3.41
CA ARG A 128 17.92 12.83 3.11
C ARG A 128 17.06 12.67 4.37
N GLY A 129 16.30 13.71 4.72
CA GLY A 129 15.18 13.63 5.65
C GLY A 129 13.88 13.54 4.87
N TYR A 130 12.93 12.74 5.36
CA TYR A 130 11.61 12.60 4.76
C TYR A 130 10.55 13.29 5.61
N PRO A 131 9.54 13.95 5.01
CA PRO A 131 8.36 14.41 5.75
C PRO A 131 7.64 13.24 6.42
N VAL A 132 7.23 13.42 7.67
CA VAL A 132 6.57 12.39 8.49
C VAL A 132 5.25 12.92 9.03
N ARG A 133 4.22 12.09 9.01
CA ARG A 133 2.95 12.31 9.73
C ARG A 133 2.59 11.04 10.49
N GLU A 134 2.23 11.17 11.76
CA GLU A 134 1.65 10.06 12.53
C GLU A 134 0.13 10.18 12.53
N ALA A 135 -0.56 9.19 11.99
CA ALA A 135 -2.02 9.15 11.91
C ALA A 135 -2.50 7.69 11.94
N TYR A 136 -3.72 7.47 12.45
CA TYR A 136 -4.38 6.16 12.42
C TYR A 136 -3.56 5.00 13.03
N GLY A 137 -2.70 5.30 14.02
CA GLY A 137 -1.80 4.33 14.64
C GLY A 137 -0.61 3.90 13.77
N MET A 138 -0.32 4.64 12.70
CA MET A 138 0.73 4.39 11.71
C MET A 138 1.66 5.60 11.55
N VAL A 139 2.88 5.35 11.10
CA VAL A 139 3.87 6.36 10.70
C VAL A 139 3.83 6.45 9.19
N PHE A 140 3.35 7.57 8.66
CA PHE A 140 3.37 7.89 7.25
C PHE A 140 4.62 8.69 6.90
N VAL A 141 5.23 8.31 5.78
CA VAL A 141 6.34 9.02 5.15
C VAL A 141 5.88 9.53 3.79
N PHE A 142 6.42 10.67 3.37
CA PHE A 142 6.32 11.16 1.99
C PHE A 142 7.64 10.85 1.26
N PRO A 143 7.74 9.75 0.47
CA PRO A 143 8.99 9.31 -0.13
C PRO A 143 9.46 10.16 -1.31
N GLY A 144 8.59 10.97 -1.89
CA GLY A 144 8.84 11.77 -3.08
C GLY A 144 9.53 13.10 -2.79
N ASP A 145 9.20 14.12 -3.58
CA ASP A 145 9.71 15.46 -3.38
C ASP A 145 9.14 16.08 -2.08
N PRO A 146 9.96 16.34 -1.05
CA PRO A 146 9.46 16.90 0.21
C PRO A 146 8.75 18.25 0.05
N GLN A 147 9.00 18.98 -1.04
CA GLN A 147 8.31 20.25 -1.31
C GLN A 147 6.83 20.08 -1.67
N LYS A 148 6.44 18.92 -2.19
CA LYS A 148 5.04 18.61 -2.55
C LYS A 148 4.21 18.11 -1.37
N ALA A 149 4.87 17.60 -0.32
CA ALA A 149 4.21 17.00 0.84
C ALA A 149 3.14 17.90 1.52
N PRO A 150 3.30 19.23 1.62
CA PRO A 150 2.27 20.12 2.17
C PRO A 150 0.95 20.10 1.37
N ASP A 151 1.03 19.98 0.05
CA ASP A 151 -0.12 20.08 -0.86
C ASP A 151 -0.84 18.74 -1.08
N VAL A 152 -0.22 17.63 -0.67
CA VAL A 152 -0.79 16.29 -0.80
C VAL A 152 -1.58 15.93 0.47
N PRO A 153 -2.90 15.67 0.35
CA PRO A 153 -3.74 15.35 1.50
C PRO A 153 -3.40 13.97 2.09
N MET A 154 -3.58 13.84 3.40
CA MET A 154 -3.63 12.54 4.07
C MET A 154 -4.96 11.85 3.75
N PRO A 155 -5.03 10.51 3.79
CA PRO A 155 -6.31 9.80 3.66
C PRO A 155 -7.25 10.24 4.80
N LEU A 156 -8.50 10.56 4.48
CA LEU A 156 -9.49 11.00 5.46
C LEU A 156 -10.32 9.80 5.94
N LEU A 157 -10.12 9.39 7.20
CA LEU A 157 -10.77 8.20 7.78
C LEU A 157 -11.60 8.56 9.03
N PRO A 158 -12.75 9.25 8.89
CA PRO A 158 -13.57 9.66 10.03
C PRO A 158 -14.07 8.46 10.86
N ALA A 159 -14.33 7.32 10.22
CA ALA A 159 -14.75 6.10 10.90
C ALA A 159 -13.71 5.57 11.91
N PHE A 160 -12.41 5.86 11.71
CA PHE A 160 -11.35 5.43 12.63
C PHE A 160 -11.46 6.10 14.01
N ALA A 161 -11.88 7.37 14.05
CA ALA A 161 -12.04 8.14 15.27
C ALA A 161 -13.44 7.99 15.90
N SER A 162 -14.39 7.38 15.17
CA SER A 162 -15.76 7.27 15.61
C SER A 162 -15.93 6.18 16.68
N PRO A 163 -16.62 6.46 17.80
CA PRO A 163 -16.90 5.46 18.82
C PRO A 163 -17.86 4.36 18.34
N ARG A 164 -18.54 4.55 17.19
CA ARG A 164 -19.42 3.57 16.55
C ARG A 164 -18.66 2.33 16.10
N TYR A 165 -17.39 2.47 15.73
CA TYR A 165 -16.61 1.38 15.15
C TYR A 165 -15.57 0.83 16.12
N ARG A 166 -15.20 -0.43 15.92
CA ARG A 166 -14.00 -1.04 16.45
C ARG A 166 -13.05 -1.36 15.32
N THR A 167 -11.81 -0.92 15.44
CA THR A 167 -10.80 -1.06 14.38
C THR A 167 -9.89 -2.25 14.63
N MET A 168 -9.70 -3.08 13.60
CA MET A 168 -8.63 -4.07 13.48
C MET A 168 -7.61 -3.55 12.47
N THR A 169 -6.34 -3.52 12.85
CA THR A 169 -5.24 -3.09 11.97
C THR A 169 -4.55 -4.28 11.33
N PHE A 170 -4.41 -4.24 10.00
CA PHE A 170 -3.60 -5.17 9.22
C PHE A 170 -2.25 -4.56 8.84
N SER A 171 -1.23 -5.39 8.85
CA SER A 171 0.15 -5.08 8.45
C SER A 171 0.79 -6.41 8.09
N ARG A 172 0.91 -6.68 6.78
CA ARG A 172 1.34 -7.96 6.21
C ARG A 172 2.16 -7.71 4.96
N THR A 173 3.25 -8.43 4.80
CA THR A 173 4.01 -8.49 3.55
C THR A 173 3.33 -9.47 2.59
N VAL A 174 3.26 -9.08 1.31
CA VAL A 174 2.73 -9.86 0.20
C VAL A 174 3.77 -9.82 -0.92
N HIS A 175 4.14 -10.97 -1.46
CA HIS A 175 5.16 -11.10 -2.52
C HIS A 175 4.55 -10.89 -3.90
N CYS A 176 4.00 -9.70 -4.12
CA CYS A 176 3.50 -9.26 -5.41
C CYS A 176 3.69 -7.76 -5.61
N HIS A 177 3.63 -7.34 -6.87
CA HIS A 177 3.49 -5.94 -7.26
C HIS A 177 2.20 -5.34 -6.69
N TYR A 178 2.27 -4.08 -6.26
CA TYR A 178 1.19 -3.42 -5.51
C TYR A 178 -0.15 -3.44 -6.26
N SER A 179 -0.11 -3.37 -7.60
CA SER A 179 -1.31 -3.38 -8.44
C SER A 179 -2.11 -4.67 -8.36
N PHE A 180 -1.50 -5.83 -8.07
CA PHE A 180 -2.24 -7.10 -7.97
C PHE A 180 -3.27 -7.05 -6.84
N MET A 181 -2.89 -6.46 -5.71
CA MET A 181 -3.80 -6.27 -4.59
C MET A 181 -4.93 -5.28 -4.92
N HIS A 182 -4.65 -4.25 -5.73
CA HIS A 182 -5.69 -3.33 -6.17
C HIS A 182 -6.75 -4.01 -7.04
N GLU A 183 -6.30 -4.80 -8.02
CA GLU A 183 -7.18 -5.58 -8.90
C GLU A 183 -7.97 -6.62 -8.09
N ASN A 184 -7.28 -7.38 -7.23
CA ASN A 184 -7.90 -8.38 -6.37
C ASN A 184 -9.00 -7.79 -5.47
N LEU A 185 -8.75 -6.71 -4.73
CA LEU A 185 -9.79 -6.15 -3.84
C LEU A 185 -11.03 -5.66 -4.59
N LEU A 186 -10.89 -5.20 -5.83
CA LEU A 186 -12.00 -4.61 -6.58
C LEU A 186 -12.79 -5.65 -7.39
N ASP A 187 -12.15 -6.73 -7.83
CA ASP A 187 -12.82 -7.79 -8.60
C ASP A 187 -13.71 -8.67 -7.73
N MET A 188 -14.97 -8.32 -7.52
CA MET A 188 -15.88 -9.19 -6.75
C MET A 188 -16.18 -10.54 -7.42
N ASN A 189 -15.77 -10.81 -8.67
CA ASN A 189 -15.92 -12.14 -9.23
C ASN A 189 -14.96 -13.17 -8.58
N HIS A 190 -13.87 -12.73 -7.94
CA HIS A 190 -12.97 -13.62 -7.21
C HIS A 190 -13.60 -14.23 -5.95
N GLN A 191 -14.84 -13.89 -5.57
CA GLN A 191 -15.55 -14.51 -4.44
C GLN A 191 -15.65 -16.04 -4.54
N PHE A 192 -15.50 -16.61 -5.74
CA PHE A 192 -15.32 -18.05 -5.92
C PHE A 192 -14.13 -18.60 -5.12
N LEU A 193 -13.03 -17.84 -4.99
CA LEU A 193 -11.87 -18.17 -4.16
C LEU A 193 -12.30 -18.43 -2.71
N HIS A 194 -13.14 -17.55 -2.17
CA HIS A 194 -13.61 -17.60 -0.79
C HIS A 194 -14.81 -18.50 -0.54
N ARG A 195 -15.24 -19.31 -1.51
CA ARG A 195 -16.42 -20.19 -1.39
C ARG A 195 -16.38 -21.12 -0.17
N GLY A 196 -15.19 -21.51 0.28
CA GLY A 196 -14.98 -22.34 1.48
C GLY A 196 -15.14 -21.59 2.81
N VAL A 197 -15.03 -20.26 2.77
CA VAL A 197 -14.98 -19.37 3.94
C VAL A 197 -16.25 -18.53 4.06
N VAL A 198 -16.68 -17.93 2.96
CA VAL A 198 -17.80 -16.99 2.87
C VAL A 198 -19.09 -17.66 2.35
N GLY A 199 -18.97 -18.79 1.65
CA GLY A 199 -20.09 -19.51 1.05
C GLY A 199 -20.34 -19.10 -0.41
N LYS A 200 -21.48 -19.50 -0.98
CA LYS A 200 -21.89 -19.08 -2.32
C LYS A 200 -22.50 -17.68 -2.24
N LEU A 201 -21.72 -16.67 -2.57
CA LEU A 201 -22.19 -15.32 -2.81
C LEU A 201 -22.30 -15.08 -4.31
N HIS A 202 -23.35 -14.40 -4.74
CA HIS A 202 -23.47 -13.89 -6.10
C HIS A 202 -23.37 -12.36 -6.06
N PRO A 203 -22.23 -11.78 -6.48
CA PRO A 203 -22.09 -10.35 -6.63
C PRO A 203 -22.70 -9.91 -7.95
N GLU A 204 -23.64 -8.97 -7.90
CA GLU A 204 -24.17 -8.29 -9.06
C GLU A 204 -23.62 -6.87 -9.10
N LEU A 205 -22.93 -6.49 -10.19
CA LEU A 205 -22.44 -5.12 -10.36
C LEU A 205 -23.63 -4.21 -10.71
N LEU A 206 -23.99 -3.31 -9.78
CA LEU A 206 -25.04 -2.32 -9.98
C LEU A 206 -24.60 -1.19 -10.92
N GLY A 207 -23.31 -0.87 -10.89
CA GLY A 207 -22.71 0.19 -11.69
C GLY A 207 -21.36 0.63 -11.12
N TYR A 208 -20.62 1.40 -11.90
CA TYR A 208 -19.36 1.96 -11.47
C TYR A 208 -19.06 3.30 -12.16
N GLU A 209 -18.22 4.11 -11.51
CA GLU A 209 -17.76 5.40 -12.01
C GLU A 209 -16.23 5.41 -12.05
N THR A 210 -15.67 6.17 -13.00
CA THR A 210 -14.23 6.31 -13.17
C THR A 210 -13.86 7.78 -13.34
N SER A 211 -12.75 8.18 -12.73
CA SER A 211 -12.12 9.48 -12.86
C SER A 211 -10.63 9.32 -13.21
N ALA A 212 -9.93 10.44 -13.36
CA ALA A 212 -8.48 10.41 -13.60
C ALA A 212 -7.68 9.76 -12.45
N ARG A 213 -8.23 9.68 -11.23
CA ARG A 213 -7.54 9.17 -10.04
C ARG A 213 -8.29 8.07 -9.29
N SER A 214 -9.49 7.70 -9.76
CA SER A 214 -10.32 6.76 -9.04
C SER A 214 -11.21 5.89 -9.91
N VAL A 215 -11.54 4.72 -9.39
CA VAL A 215 -12.62 3.85 -9.86
C VAL A 215 -13.45 3.45 -8.66
N GLU A 216 -14.76 3.61 -8.73
CA GLU A 216 -15.70 3.24 -7.67
C GLU A 216 -16.80 2.35 -8.22
N ALA A 217 -16.94 1.15 -7.67
CA ALA A 217 -17.94 0.17 -8.07
C ALA A 217 -18.89 -0.15 -6.93
N ARG A 218 -20.17 -0.35 -7.27
CA ARG A 218 -21.21 -0.76 -6.33
C ARG A 218 -21.70 -2.15 -6.71
N TYR A 219 -21.68 -3.05 -5.74
CA TYR A 219 -22.12 -4.43 -5.88
C TYR A 219 -23.29 -4.72 -4.95
N LEU A 220 -24.27 -5.44 -5.46
CA LEU A 220 -25.32 -6.06 -4.67
C LEU A 220 -24.90 -7.48 -4.35
N PHE A 221 -24.92 -7.84 -3.06
CA PHE A 221 -24.67 -9.20 -2.61
C PHE A 221 -25.98 -9.86 -2.23
N THR A 222 -26.38 -10.88 -3.00
CA THR A 222 -27.54 -11.72 -2.67
C THR A 222 -27.07 -13.06 -2.12
N HIS A 223 -27.59 -13.44 -0.96
CA HIS A 223 -27.34 -14.75 -0.36
C HIS A 223 -28.27 -15.79 -1.01
N THR A 224 -27.73 -16.65 -1.86
CA THR A 224 -28.49 -17.79 -2.39
C THR A 224 -28.52 -18.93 -1.37
N GLY A 225 -29.71 -19.30 -0.90
CA GLY A 225 -29.93 -20.23 0.21
C GLY A 225 -29.13 -21.55 0.13
N GLY A 226 -28.45 -21.88 1.24
CA GLY A 226 -27.72 -23.14 1.44
C GLY A 226 -27.29 -23.31 2.89
N LYS A 227 -27.19 -24.57 3.38
CA LYS A 227 -26.83 -24.87 4.78
C LYS A 227 -25.48 -24.22 5.14
N ARG A 228 -25.52 -23.22 6.03
CA ARG A 228 -24.34 -22.53 6.59
C ARG A 228 -23.36 -23.54 7.20
N ASN A 229 -22.08 -23.45 6.85
CA ASN A 229 -21.03 -24.02 7.68
C ASN A 229 -21.08 -23.35 9.06
N ARG A 230 -21.11 -24.14 10.14
CA ARG A 230 -21.35 -23.66 11.52
C ARG A 230 -20.40 -22.54 11.97
N GLY A 231 -19.24 -22.39 11.32
CA GLY A 231 -18.27 -21.30 11.57
C GLY A 231 -18.60 -19.95 10.90
N ALA A 232 -19.29 -19.94 9.76
CA ALA A 232 -19.73 -18.71 9.08
C ALA A 232 -20.99 -18.11 9.72
N GLY A 233 -21.77 -18.96 10.40
CA GLY A 233 -23.03 -18.56 11.04
C GLY A 233 -22.87 -17.57 12.20
N LEU A 234 -21.71 -17.52 12.89
CA LEU A 234 -21.52 -16.60 14.01
C LEU A 234 -21.08 -15.19 13.57
N LEU A 235 -20.46 -15.07 12.39
CA LEU A 235 -20.08 -13.77 11.81
C LEU A 235 -21.23 -13.10 11.07
N ALA A 236 -22.12 -13.92 10.53
CA ALA A 236 -23.37 -13.50 9.92
C ALA A 236 -24.55 -13.48 10.93
N ALA A 237 -24.32 -13.66 12.23
CA ALA A 237 -25.35 -13.58 13.27
C ALA A 237 -25.39 -12.25 14.02
N GLU A 238 -24.40 -11.36 13.84
CA GLU A 238 -24.34 -10.08 14.59
C GLU A 238 -24.15 -8.83 13.71
N GLY A 239 -24.40 -8.91 12.40
CA GLY A 239 -24.40 -7.70 11.58
C GLY A 239 -24.50 -7.86 10.05
N LEU A 240 -24.54 -9.09 9.53
CA LEU A 240 -24.66 -9.35 8.10
C LEU A 240 -25.69 -10.46 7.88
N SER A 241 -26.78 -10.14 7.18
CA SER A 241 -27.86 -11.05 6.78
C SER A 241 -28.86 -11.52 7.87
N GLY A 242 -29.91 -10.71 8.03
CA GLY A 242 -31.26 -11.27 8.17
C GLY A 242 -31.61 -12.10 6.92
N ARG A 243 -32.55 -13.03 7.05
CA ARG A 243 -32.77 -14.14 6.10
C ARG A 243 -32.98 -13.80 4.62
N ASP A 244 -33.13 -12.52 4.25
CA ASP A 244 -33.37 -12.03 2.90
C ASP A 244 -32.73 -10.63 2.66
N SER A 245 -31.59 -10.27 3.29
CA SER A 245 -31.03 -8.91 3.09
C SER A 245 -30.12 -8.80 1.86
N ALA A 246 -30.34 -7.76 1.07
CA ALA A 246 -29.49 -7.36 -0.03
C ALA A 246 -28.46 -6.33 0.45
N ASP A 247 -27.22 -6.77 0.67
CA ASP A 247 -26.19 -5.88 1.19
C ASP A 247 -25.48 -5.18 0.01
N VAL A 248 -25.32 -3.86 0.09
CA VAL A 248 -24.62 -3.08 -0.95
C VAL A 248 -23.18 -2.84 -0.51
N MET A 249 -22.24 -3.30 -1.34
CA MET A 249 -20.82 -3.07 -1.16
C MET A 249 -20.33 -2.03 -2.15
N THR A 250 -19.73 -0.95 -1.65
CA THR A 250 -19.06 0.06 -2.46
C THR A 250 -17.55 -0.11 -2.31
N ILE A 251 -16.85 -0.39 -3.40
CA ILE A 251 -15.39 -0.50 -3.43
C ILE A 251 -14.84 0.63 -4.27
N ARG A 252 -13.91 1.40 -3.73
CA ARG A 252 -13.27 2.51 -4.40
C ARG A 252 -11.76 2.33 -4.38
N THR A 253 -11.16 2.31 -5.56
CA THR A 253 -9.73 2.61 -5.71
C THR A 253 -9.60 4.12 -5.91
N GLU A 254 -8.94 4.80 -5.00
CA GLU A 254 -8.56 6.21 -5.15
C GLU A 254 -7.06 6.29 -4.92
N TYR A 255 -6.30 6.42 -6.01
CA TYR A 255 -4.87 6.21 -5.98
C TYR A 255 -4.17 7.06 -4.89
N PRO A 256 -3.33 6.47 -4.02
CA PRO A 256 -2.86 5.07 -4.00
C PRO A 256 -3.63 4.15 -3.02
N TYR A 257 -4.77 4.59 -2.51
CA TYR A 257 -5.53 3.88 -1.48
C TYR A 257 -6.71 3.09 -2.07
N GLN A 258 -7.24 2.16 -1.28
CA GLN A 258 -8.54 1.55 -1.54
C GLN A 258 -9.43 1.60 -0.31
N THR A 259 -10.73 1.73 -0.56
CA THR A 259 -11.76 1.61 0.47
C THR A 259 -12.83 0.63 0.05
N LEU A 260 -13.41 -0.06 1.02
CA LEU A 260 -14.60 -0.89 0.84
C LEU A 260 -15.57 -0.57 1.97
N ASP A 261 -16.78 -0.16 1.63
CA ASP A 261 -17.87 0.07 2.57
C ASP A 261 -19.00 -0.93 2.27
N LEU A 262 -19.47 -1.65 3.28
CA LEU A 262 -20.59 -2.59 3.18
C LEU A 262 -21.77 -2.06 4.00
N VAL A 263 -22.85 -1.70 3.31
CA VAL A 263 -24.07 -1.14 3.86
C VAL A 263 -25.18 -2.18 3.78
N PRO A 264 -25.69 -2.67 4.93
CA PRO A 264 -26.89 -3.51 4.95
C PRO A 264 -28.11 -2.76 4.41
N GLU A 265 -29.05 -3.48 3.79
CA GLU A 265 -30.25 -2.93 3.12
C GLU A 265 -31.05 -1.90 3.95
N ASN A 266 -31.06 -2.05 5.28
CA ASN A 266 -31.85 -1.22 6.19
C ASN A 266 -30.97 -0.36 7.13
N ALA A 267 -29.77 0.03 6.69
CA ALA A 267 -28.85 0.83 7.48
C ALA A 267 -28.42 2.11 6.75
N ASP A 268 -28.39 3.23 7.47
CA ASP A 268 -27.91 4.52 6.95
C ASP A 268 -26.37 4.61 6.92
N HIS A 269 -25.68 3.64 7.53
CA HIS A 269 -24.24 3.64 7.71
C HIS A 269 -23.64 2.25 7.43
N PRO A 270 -22.40 2.18 6.92
CA PRO A 270 -21.73 0.91 6.71
C PRO A 270 -21.52 0.15 8.03
N ALA A 271 -21.89 -1.13 8.06
CA ALA A 271 -21.59 -2.02 9.17
C ALA A 271 -20.11 -2.45 9.16
N PHE A 272 -19.49 -2.42 7.98
CA PHE A 272 -18.11 -2.80 7.75
C PHE A 272 -17.46 -1.80 6.81
N ARG A 273 -16.27 -1.34 7.18
CA ARG A 273 -15.44 -0.46 6.38
C ARG A 273 -14.01 -0.98 6.36
N LEU A 274 -13.37 -0.97 5.20
CA LEU A 274 -11.97 -1.27 5.03
C LEU A 274 -11.30 -0.06 4.37
N TRP A 275 -10.15 0.34 4.89
CA TRP A 275 -9.18 1.15 4.17
C TRP A 275 -7.90 0.34 4.02
N ALA A 276 -7.29 0.36 2.83
CA ALA A 276 -6.07 -0.38 2.54
C ALA A 276 -5.10 0.43 1.66
N VAL A 277 -3.82 0.13 1.79
CA VAL A 277 -2.73 0.64 0.95
C VAL A 277 -1.63 -0.40 0.84
N TYR A 278 -1.03 -0.51 -0.34
CA TYR A 278 0.01 -1.50 -0.64
C TYR A 278 1.31 -0.79 -0.97
N VAL A 279 2.28 -0.89 -0.06
CA VAL A 279 3.50 -0.08 -0.07
C VAL A 279 4.65 -0.92 -0.60
N PRO A 280 5.28 -0.57 -1.74
CA PRO A 280 6.38 -1.37 -2.27
C PRO A 280 7.57 -1.38 -1.31
N GLU A 281 8.16 -2.55 -1.08
CA GLU A 281 9.32 -2.70 -0.19
C GLU A 281 10.65 -2.69 -0.97
N ASP A 282 10.73 -3.39 -2.10
CA ASP A 282 11.94 -3.52 -2.92
C ASP A 282 11.95 -2.64 -4.19
N ALA A 283 13.12 -2.50 -4.82
CA ALA A 283 13.33 -1.61 -5.97
C ALA A 283 12.60 -2.07 -7.24
N GLU A 284 12.36 -3.37 -7.38
CA GLU A 284 11.62 -3.95 -8.50
C GLU A 284 10.11 -3.98 -8.21
N GLN A 285 9.72 -3.57 -7.00
CA GLN A 285 8.36 -3.60 -6.46
C GLN A 285 7.70 -4.97 -6.62
N ARG A 286 8.45 -6.06 -6.44
CA ARG A 286 7.91 -7.44 -6.44
C ARG A 286 7.35 -7.88 -5.10
N THR A 287 7.59 -7.08 -4.06
CA THR A 287 7.06 -7.26 -2.72
C THR A 287 6.44 -5.94 -2.26
N CYS A 288 5.24 -6.03 -1.70
CA CYS A 288 4.58 -4.91 -1.06
C CYS A 288 4.16 -5.25 0.37
N HIS A 289 4.02 -4.22 1.19
CA HIS A 289 3.45 -4.29 2.52
C HIS A 289 2.01 -3.76 2.48
N ALA A 290 1.05 -4.64 2.72
CA ALA A 290 -0.35 -4.28 2.90
C ALA A 290 -0.56 -3.71 4.30
N TYR A 291 -0.89 -2.42 4.38
CA TYR A 291 -1.43 -1.77 5.58
C TYR A 291 -2.94 -1.61 5.42
N GLY A 292 -3.69 -1.98 6.45
CA GLY A 292 -5.15 -1.90 6.39
C GLY A 292 -5.79 -1.56 7.74
N LEU A 293 -6.96 -0.94 7.67
CA LEU A 293 -7.81 -0.61 8.80
C LEU A 293 -9.20 -1.15 8.52
N LEU A 294 -9.58 -2.19 9.27
CA LEU A 294 -10.91 -2.76 9.22
C LEU A 294 -11.74 -2.24 10.38
N MET A 295 -12.77 -1.48 10.08
CA MET A 295 -13.64 -0.84 11.04
C MET A 295 -15.00 -1.52 10.99
N ILE A 296 -15.35 -2.20 12.07
CA ILE A 296 -16.61 -2.94 12.21
C ILE A 296 -17.48 -2.19 13.19
N GLU A 297 -18.72 -1.93 12.80
CA GLU A 297 -19.71 -1.30 13.66
C GLU A 297 -19.93 -2.13 14.95
N LYS A 298 -20.02 -1.44 16.08
CA LYS A 298 -20.37 -2.07 17.35
C LYS A 298 -21.87 -2.39 17.36
N PRO A 299 -22.26 -3.65 17.61
CA PRO A 299 -23.66 -4.02 17.73
C PRO A 299 -24.27 -3.33 18.95
N GLY A 300 -25.60 -3.17 18.95
CA GLY A 300 -26.34 -2.57 20.06
C GLY A 300 -26.29 -3.38 21.37
N ILE A 301 -25.81 -4.63 21.32
CA ILE A 301 -25.65 -5.50 22.49
C ILE A 301 -24.26 -5.27 23.10
N PRO A 302 -24.16 -4.78 24.34
CA PRO A 302 -22.88 -4.59 25.02
C PRO A 302 -22.10 -5.91 25.13
N GLY A 303 -20.82 -5.91 24.76
CA GLY A 303 -19.95 -7.08 24.89
C GLY A 303 -20.02 -8.11 23.76
N ALA A 304 -21.06 -8.11 22.93
CA ALA A 304 -21.22 -9.04 21.80
C ALA A 304 -20.00 -9.06 20.87
N LEU A 305 -19.56 -7.88 20.42
CA LEU A 305 -18.37 -7.75 19.58
C LEU A 305 -17.09 -8.21 20.27
N HIS A 306 -17.00 -8.16 21.61
CA HIS A 306 -15.83 -8.69 22.33
C HIS A 306 -15.77 -10.21 22.24
N LEU A 307 -16.92 -10.87 22.34
CA LEU A 307 -17.03 -12.32 22.24
C LEU A 307 -16.79 -12.80 20.80
N ALA A 308 -17.33 -12.08 19.80
CA ALA A 308 -17.13 -12.41 18.38
C ALA A 308 -15.72 -12.09 17.85
N TRP A 309 -14.97 -11.20 18.51
CA TRP A 309 -13.68 -10.68 18.02
C TRP A 309 -12.65 -11.73 17.61
N PRO A 310 -12.39 -12.81 18.39
CA PRO A 310 -11.42 -13.84 17.99
C PRO A 310 -11.84 -14.57 16.72
N LEU A 311 -13.14 -14.73 16.49
CA LEU A 311 -13.67 -15.39 15.29
C LEU A 311 -13.62 -14.46 14.08
N ILE A 312 -13.97 -13.19 14.25
CA ILE A 312 -13.82 -12.15 13.22
C ILE A 312 -12.38 -12.12 12.74
N ARG A 313 -11.44 -12.06 13.69
CA ARG A 313 -10.01 -12.02 13.37
C ARG A 313 -9.56 -13.25 12.59
N ARG A 314 -9.93 -14.46 13.03
CA ARG A 314 -9.58 -15.70 12.32
C ARG A 314 -10.16 -15.75 10.92
N PHE A 315 -11.40 -15.29 10.76
CA PHE A 315 -12.04 -15.21 9.45
C PHE A 315 -11.30 -14.25 8.53
N THR A 316 -11.00 -13.02 8.97
CA THR A 316 -10.30 -12.07 8.11
C THR A 316 -8.87 -12.49 7.81
N GLU A 317 -8.16 -13.11 8.77
CA GLU A 317 -6.84 -13.70 8.53
C GLU A 317 -6.90 -14.81 7.46
N ARG A 318 -7.99 -15.58 7.40
CA ARG A 318 -8.17 -16.64 6.40
C ARG A 318 -8.49 -16.09 5.01
N VAL A 319 -9.41 -15.13 4.91
CA VAL A 319 -9.74 -14.44 3.63
C VAL A 319 -8.46 -13.83 3.04
N PHE A 320 -7.73 -13.05 3.84
CA PHE A 320 -6.48 -12.44 3.39
C PHE A 320 -5.41 -13.48 2.97
N ALA A 321 -5.37 -14.65 3.62
CA ALA A 321 -4.42 -15.70 3.24
C ALA A 321 -4.75 -16.32 1.87
N GLU A 322 -6.04 -16.44 1.54
CA GLU A 322 -6.50 -16.90 0.23
C GLU A 322 -6.16 -15.85 -0.85
N ASP A 323 -6.48 -14.57 -0.60
CA ASP A 323 -6.13 -13.45 -1.50
C ASP A 323 -4.63 -13.39 -1.76
N ARG A 324 -3.84 -13.41 -0.68
CA ARG A 324 -2.38 -13.45 -0.73
C ARG A 324 -1.86 -14.59 -1.62
N THR A 325 -2.45 -15.79 -1.48
CA THR A 325 -2.03 -16.95 -2.25
C THR A 325 -2.29 -16.73 -3.75
N ALA A 326 -3.44 -16.14 -4.10
CA ALA A 326 -3.80 -15.87 -5.48
C ALA A 326 -2.86 -14.82 -6.11
N VAL A 327 -2.71 -13.65 -5.48
CA VAL A 327 -1.88 -12.57 -6.04
C VAL A 327 -0.38 -12.92 -6.10
N GLU A 328 0.13 -13.71 -5.15
CA GLU A 328 1.50 -14.20 -5.21
C GLU A 328 1.67 -15.26 -6.31
N ALA A 329 0.62 -16.01 -6.65
CA ALA A 329 0.65 -16.92 -7.80
C ALA A 329 0.63 -16.14 -9.13
N GLU A 330 -0.16 -15.07 -9.22
CA GLU A 330 -0.14 -14.19 -10.39
C GLU A 330 1.21 -13.50 -10.57
N GLN A 331 1.85 -13.04 -9.47
CA GLN A 331 3.20 -12.50 -9.54
C GLN A 331 4.20 -13.53 -10.08
N ARG A 332 4.16 -14.78 -9.60
CA ARG A 332 5.04 -15.84 -10.11
C ARG A 332 4.81 -16.10 -11.60
N ALA A 333 3.54 -16.14 -12.03
CA ALA A 333 3.21 -16.32 -13.45
C ALA A 333 3.76 -15.16 -14.32
N TRP A 334 3.62 -13.91 -13.87
CA TRP A 334 4.19 -12.76 -14.57
C TRP A 334 5.73 -12.82 -14.60
N ASP A 335 6.37 -13.21 -13.49
CA ASP A 335 7.83 -13.37 -13.41
C ASP A 335 8.36 -14.44 -14.39
N GLU A 336 7.65 -15.56 -14.52
CA GLU A 336 7.98 -16.66 -15.45
C GLU A 336 7.77 -16.27 -16.92
N GLN A 337 6.75 -15.45 -17.19
CA GLN A 337 6.41 -14.99 -18.54
C GLN A 337 7.28 -13.81 -19.00
N GLY A 338 7.73 -12.97 -18.07
CA GLY A 338 8.52 -11.77 -18.32
C GLY A 338 7.70 -10.56 -18.81
N GLU A 339 6.39 -10.72 -18.98
CA GLU A 339 5.46 -9.71 -19.47
C GLU A 339 4.03 -10.02 -19.02
N ASP A 340 3.17 -9.03 -19.08
CA ASP A 340 1.73 -9.19 -18.83
C ASP A 340 1.03 -9.85 -20.02
N ARG A 341 0.63 -11.12 -19.84
CA ARG A 341 -0.15 -11.89 -20.83
C ARG A 341 -1.63 -12.02 -20.46
N ASN A 342 -2.12 -11.19 -19.54
CA ASN A 342 -3.50 -11.31 -19.07
C ASN A 342 -4.49 -10.81 -20.14
N HIS A 343 -5.49 -11.64 -20.45
CA HIS A 343 -6.66 -11.27 -21.25
C HIS A 343 -7.79 -10.78 -20.34
N GLU A 344 -7.57 -9.65 -19.65
CA GLU A 344 -8.61 -9.04 -18.82
C GLU A 344 -9.73 -8.48 -19.71
N ILE A 345 -10.96 -8.90 -19.43
CA ILE A 345 -12.14 -8.54 -20.22
C ILE A 345 -13.14 -7.70 -19.43
N PHE A 346 -13.01 -7.66 -18.09
CA PHE A 346 -13.94 -6.94 -17.25
C PHE A 346 -13.64 -5.43 -17.30
N PRO A 347 -14.53 -4.59 -17.85
CA PRO A 347 -14.23 -3.18 -18.10
C PRO A 347 -13.81 -2.43 -16.83
N LEU A 348 -14.41 -2.79 -15.70
CA LEU A 348 -14.10 -2.22 -14.40
C LEU A 348 -12.63 -2.42 -14.02
N ILE A 349 -12.07 -3.62 -14.24
CA ILE A 349 -10.67 -3.92 -13.90
C ILE A 349 -9.73 -3.26 -14.90
N LEU A 350 -10.10 -3.18 -16.17
CA LEU A 350 -9.35 -2.40 -17.17
C LEU A 350 -9.25 -0.92 -16.76
N ASP A 351 -10.35 -0.32 -16.27
CA ASP A 351 -10.37 1.06 -15.77
C ASP A 351 -9.49 1.23 -14.51
N VAL A 352 -9.47 0.24 -13.61
CA VAL A 352 -8.55 0.24 -12.44
C VAL A 352 -7.11 0.24 -12.92
N ARG A 353 -6.76 -0.66 -13.85
CA ARG A 353 -5.40 -0.75 -14.41
C ARG A 353 -4.99 0.58 -15.06
N ASP A 354 -5.89 1.25 -15.77
CA ASP A 354 -5.62 2.57 -16.37
C ASP A 354 -5.38 3.66 -15.32
N VAL A 355 -6.16 3.69 -14.23
CA VAL A 355 -5.93 4.61 -13.10
C VAL A 355 -4.57 4.36 -12.46
N LEU A 356 -4.19 3.10 -12.24
CA LEU A 356 -2.89 2.77 -11.65
C LEU A 356 -1.72 3.13 -12.59
N ARG A 357 -1.83 2.84 -13.89
CA ARG A 357 -0.82 3.22 -14.90
C ARG A 357 -0.62 4.73 -14.97
N SER A 358 -1.72 5.48 -14.99
CA SER A 358 -1.71 6.94 -15.20
C SER A 358 -1.23 7.73 -13.98
N ASN A 359 -1.32 7.15 -12.78
CA ASN A 359 -0.93 7.82 -11.53
C ASN A 359 0.38 7.30 -10.94
N GLY A 360 0.86 6.14 -11.38
CA GLY A 360 2.17 5.60 -11.02
C GLY A 360 3.33 6.28 -11.74
N VAL A 361 4.54 5.75 -11.53
CA VAL A 361 5.78 6.23 -12.17
C VAL A 361 6.53 5.05 -12.79
N PRO A 362 7.30 5.23 -13.88
CA PRO A 362 8.09 4.14 -14.43
C PRO A 362 9.03 3.53 -13.39
N LEU A 363 9.09 2.19 -13.29
CA LEU A 363 10.12 1.53 -12.49
C LEU A 363 11.50 1.89 -13.03
N ARG A 364 12.43 2.24 -12.14
CA ARG A 364 13.82 2.50 -12.56
C ARG A 364 14.42 1.18 -13.08
N PRO A 365 15.06 1.17 -14.25
CA PRO A 365 15.80 0.01 -14.70
C PRO A 365 16.88 -0.32 -13.66
N ARG A 366 17.20 -1.61 -13.49
CA ARG A 366 18.42 -1.99 -12.78
C ARG A 366 19.59 -1.19 -13.39
N PRO A 367 20.49 -0.61 -12.58
CA PRO A 367 21.81 -0.31 -13.11
C PRO A 367 22.35 -1.64 -13.62
N THR A 368 22.52 -1.77 -14.94
CA THR A 368 23.23 -2.88 -15.53
C THR A 368 24.57 -2.94 -14.80
N ALA A 369 24.83 -4.04 -14.09
CA ALA A 369 26.17 -4.32 -13.62
C ALA A 369 27.07 -4.15 -14.85
N CYS A 370 28.01 -3.20 -14.82
CA CYS A 370 28.95 -2.97 -15.91
C CYS A 370 29.32 -4.34 -16.48
N ALA A 371 29.02 -4.55 -17.76
CA ALA A 371 29.54 -5.68 -18.49
C ALA A 371 31.01 -5.79 -18.10
N ARG A 372 31.39 -6.93 -17.51
CA ARG A 372 32.80 -7.24 -17.28
C ARG A 372 33.44 -7.06 -18.65
N ALA A 373 34.24 -6.02 -18.78
CA ALA A 373 35.19 -5.96 -19.86
C ALA A 373 36.07 -7.18 -19.61
N ASP A 374 35.87 -8.22 -20.41
CA ASP A 374 36.82 -9.31 -20.54
C ASP A 374 38.10 -8.68 -21.11
N GLY A 375 38.89 -8.12 -20.19
CA GLY A 375 40.26 -7.76 -20.42
C GLY A 375 41.02 -9.06 -20.56
N ASP A 376 41.23 -9.45 -21.80
CA ASP A 376 42.14 -10.49 -22.25
C ASP A 376 43.53 -10.28 -21.62
N LEU A 377 43.76 -10.93 -20.48
CA LEU A 377 45.07 -11.08 -19.83
C LEU A 377 45.85 -12.17 -20.58
N SER A 378 46.17 -11.93 -21.85
CA SER A 378 47.07 -12.80 -22.60
C SER A 378 47.99 -12.03 -23.56
N ARG A 379 48.78 -11.09 -23.04
CA ARG A 379 50.03 -10.68 -23.70
C ARG A 379 51.17 -10.58 -22.70
N PRO A 380 52.30 -11.30 -22.90
CA PRO A 380 53.47 -11.16 -22.06
C PRO A 380 54.14 -9.81 -22.34
N ALA A 381 54.65 -9.19 -21.28
CA ALA A 381 55.50 -8.02 -21.35
C ALA A 381 56.77 -8.36 -22.15
N THR A 382 57.01 -7.66 -23.24
CA THR A 382 58.34 -7.58 -23.85
C THR A 382 59.00 -6.31 -23.37
N ASP A 383 59.92 -6.47 -22.42
CA ASP A 383 61.04 -5.55 -22.19
C ASP A 383 61.70 -5.22 -23.53
N HIS A 384 61.89 -3.94 -23.84
CA HIS A 384 63.04 -3.48 -24.61
C HIS A 384 63.44 -2.07 -24.17
N CYS A 385 64.60 -2.03 -23.51
CA CYS A 385 65.41 -0.85 -23.22
C CYS A 385 66.44 -0.70 -24.36
N ALA A 386 66.49 0.47 -25.01
CA ALA A 386 67.60 1.00 -25.83
C ALA A 386 67.18 2.39 -26.39
N THR A 387 67.79 3.49 -25.91
CA THR A 387 68.73 4.39 -26.65
C THR A 387 68.17 4.84 -28.02
N ASP A 388 67.86 6.12 -28.26
CA ASP A 388 68.66 7.34 -28.07
C ASP A 388 67.83 8.56 -27.65
#